data_AF-A0A0G1TMG0-F1
#
_entry.id   AF-A0A0G1TMG0-F1
#
_cell.length_a   1.000
_cell.length_b   1.000
_cell.length_c   1.000
_cell.angle_alpha   90.00
_cell.angle_beta   90.00
_cell.angle_gamma   90.00
#
_symmetry.space_group_name_H-M   'P 1'
#
loop_
_entity.id
_entity.type
_entity.pdbx_description
1 polymer ?
#
loop_
_entity_poly.entity_id
_entity_poly.type
_entity_poly.pdbx_seq_one_letter_code
_entity_poly.pdbx_strand_id
1 'polypeptide(L)'
;MSIMKRLVRFRDRLRRDGFTLMELLIVIAIIGIIIAVSAASYSTVQKRSRDSRRQGDLKAFQNALEQYYSANSASYPAGGYPNNGALQPTYLPNGAPLDPKSSCKYKDVTWTTSAYTVCADLESDGTFICTPTTCDTCAPQQDYCVSSLQ
;
A
#
# COMPACT_ATOMS: atom_id res chain seq x y z
N MET A 1 67.12 -9.10 33.30
CA MET A 1 66.13 -8.01 33.27
C MET A 1 65.05 -8.41 32.26
N SER A 2 64.33 -9.50 32.49
CA SER A 2 63.07 -9.53 33.26
C SER A 2 62.16 -8.36 32.89
N ILE A 3 61.01 -8.65 32.26
CA ILE A 3 59.68 -8.17 32.70
C ILE A 3 58.53 -8.59 31.75
N MET A 4 58.76 -9.03 30.51
CA MET A 4 57.62 -9.36 29.62
C MET A 4 57.06 -10.79 29.75
N LYS A 5 57.04 -11.36 30.97
CA LYS A 5 56.41 -12.66 31.29
C LYS A 5 55.26 -12.45 32.28
N ARG A 6 54.09 -11.88 31.91
CA ARG A 6 52.91 -12.04 32.80
C ARG A 6 51.49 -11.67 32.34
N LEU A 7 51.05 -11.86 31.09
CA LEU A 7 49.59 -11.77 30.82
C LEU A 7 49.07 -12.88 29.89
N VAL A 8 49.54 -14.12 30.07
CA VAL A 8 48.80 -15.30 29.60
C VAL A 8 48.02 -15.86 30.78
N ARG A 9 46.71 -15.57 30.86
CA ARG A 9 45.63 -16.43 31.39
C ARG A 9 44.33 -15.65 31.65
N PHE A 10 43.55 -15.41 30.60
CA PHE A 10 42.10 -15.57 30.66
C PHE A 10 41.73 -16.56 29.57
N ARG A 11 41.96 -17.84 29.86
CA ARG A 11 41.35 -18.92 29.10
C ARG A 11 39.96 -19.08 29.68
N ASP A 12 39.02 -18.26 29.23
CA ASP A 12 37.61 -18.55 29.41
C ASP A 12 37.35 -19.86 28.68
N ARG A 13 37.13 -20.93 29.45
CA ARG A 13 36.53 -22.16 28.95
C ARG A 13 35.07 -21.85 28.64
N LEU A 14 34.84 -21.10 27.57
CA LEU A 14 33.56 -21.09 26.89
C LEU A 14 33.37 -22.51 26.38
N ARG A 15 32.62 -23.31 27.15
CA ARG A 15 32.10 -24.59 26.68
C ARG A 15 31.39 -24.28 25.37
N ARG A 16 31.98 -24.73 24.26
CA ARG A 16 31.29 -24.72 22.97
C ARG A 16 30.31 -25.87 23.03
N ASP A 17 29.16 -25.62 23.64
CA ASP A 17 28.03 -26.52 23.58
C ASP A 17 27.57 -26.50 22.11
N GLY A 18 27.82 -27.60 21.40
CA GLY A 18 27.38 -27.77 20.02
C GLY A 18 25.90 -28.12 20.00
N PHE A 19 25.15 -27.56 19.04
CA PHE A 19 23.75 -27.94 18.80
C PHE A 19 23.65 -29.45 18.57
N THR A 20 22.68 -30.09 19.23
CA THR A 20 22.36 -31.48 18.94
C THR A 20 21.63 -31.57 17.58
N LEU A 21 21.83 -32.69 16.88
CA LEU A 21 21.11 -32.95 15.61
C LEU A 21 19.59 -32.92 15.79
N MET A 22 19.09 -33.40 16.93
CA MET A 22 17.67 -33.38 17.29
C MET A 22 17.14 -31.96 17.52
N GLU A 23 17.93 -31.08 18.14
CA GLU A 23 17.53 -29.67 18.32
C GLU A 23 17.34 -28.98 16.96
N LEU A 24 18.25 -29.19 16.02
CA LEU A 24 18.11 -28.61 14.68
C LEU A 24 16.92 -29.22 13.91
N LEU A 25 16.69 -30.52 14.06
CA LEU A 25 15.59 -31.24 13.39
C LEU A 25 14.21 -30.76 13.86
N ILE A 26 14.03 -30.58 15.18
CA ILE A 26 12.77 -30.06 15.73
C ILE A 26 12.53 -28.61 15.27
N VAL A 27 13.58 -27.79 15.18
CA VAL A 27 13.45 -26.39 14.74
C VAL A 27 12.96 -26.30 13.31
N ILE A 28 13.54 -27.05 12.37
CA ILE A 28 13.07 -27.04 10.97
C ILE A 28 11.66 -27.62 10.82
N ALA A 29 11.29 -28.59 11.67
CA ALA A 29 9.94 -29.14 11.69
C ALA A 29 8.91 -28.08 12.13
N ILE A 30 9.20 -27.32 13.20
CA ILE A 30 8.31 -26.24 13.67
C ILE A 30 8.22 -25.11 12.65
N ILE A 31 9.35 -24.68 12.06
CA ILE A 31 9.37 -23.64 11.02
C ILE A 31 8.51 -24.07 9.81
N GLY A 32 8.60 -25.34 9.40
CA GLY A 32 7.78 -25.88 8.31
C GLY A 32 6.28 -25.79 8.57
N ILE A 33 5.84 -26.11 9.80
CA ILE A 33 4.43 -26.01 10.19
C ILE A 33 3.94 -24.55 10.13
N ILE A 34 4.73 -23.60 10.66
CA ILE A 34 4.36 -22.18 10.67
C ILE A 34 4.25 -21.63 9.25
N ILE A 35 5.19 -21.97 8.36
CA ILE A 35 5.17 -21.50 6.96
C ILE A 35 3.94 -22.04 6.22
N ALA A 36 3.60 -23.32 6.40
CA ALA A 36 2.47 -23.95 5.73
C ALA A 36 1.14 -23.24 6.04
N VAL A 37 0.89 -22.92 7.31
CA VAL A 37 -0.33 -22.20 7.72
C VAL A 37 -0.31 -20.74 7.27
N SER A 38 0.84 -20.06 7.41
CA SER A 38 0.97 -18.64 7.09
C SER A 38 0.74 -18.35 5.60
N ALA A 39 1.24 -19.22 4.72
CA ALA A 39 1.14 -19.05 3.27
C ALA A 39 -0.32 -18.95 2.77
N ALA A 40 -1.25 -19.69 3.38
CA ALA A 40 -2.66 -19.70 2.97
C ALA A 40 -3.37 -18.35 3.18
N SER A 41 -2.91 -17.54 4.15
CA SER A 41 -3.56 -16.26 4.51
C SER A 41 -2.92 -15.02 3.87
N TYR A 42 -1.69 -15.14 3.37
CA TYR A 42 -0.88 -14.02 2.93
C TYR A 42 -1.51 -13.23 1.77
N SER A 43 -2.09 -13.92 0.79
CA SER A 43 -2.70 -13.28 -0.39
C SER A 43 -3.88 -12.39 -0.02
N THR A 44 -4.72 -12.83 0.93
CA THR A 44 -5.88 -12.08 1.42
C THR A 44 -5.46 -10.84 2.21
N VAL A 45 -4.42 -10.96 3.06
CA VAL A 45 -3.88 -9.80 3.82
C VAL A 45 -3.33 -8.75 2.86
N GLN A 46 -2.60 -9.18 1.83
CA GLN A 46 -2.06 -8.28 0.81
C GLN A 46 -3.17 -7.56 0.02
N LYS A 47 -4.26 -8.24 -0.34
CA LYS A 47 -5.44 -7.61 -0.96
C LYS A 47 -6.05 -6.53 -0.06
N ARG A 48 -6.35 -6.87 1.20
CA ARG A 48 -6.92 -5.92 2.18
C ARG A 48 -6.02 -4.71 2.42
N SER A 49 -4.70 -4.90 2.45
CA SER A 49 -3.74 -3.80 2.58
C SER A 49 -3.82 -2.84 1.39
N ARG A 50 -3.92 -3.37 0.16
CA ARG A 50 -4.09 -2.55 -1.05
C ARG A 50 -5.45 -1.86 -1.09
N ASP A 51 -6.52 -2.53 -0.68
CA ASP A 51 -7.85 -1.94 -0.58
C ASP A 51 -7.90 -0.78 0.43
N SER A 52 -7.30 -0.96 1.61
CA SER A 52 -7.15 0.12 2.58
C SER A 52 -6.36 1.30 2.02
N ARG A 53 -5.32 1.04 1.22
CA ARG A 53 -4.57 2.08 0.52
C ARG A 53 -5.43 2.81 -0.52
N ARG A 54 -6.17 2.09 -1.36
CA ARG A 54 -7.12 2.68 -2.34
C ARG A 54 -8.14 3.60 -1.67
N GLN A 55 -8.71 3.17 -0.56
CA GLN A 55 -9.66 3.99 0.20
C GLN A 55 -8.99 5.25 0.77
N GLY A 56 -7.77 5.13 1.29
CA GLY A 56 -6.98 6.26 1.77
C GLY A 56 -6.63 7.25 0.66
N ASP A 57 -6.24 6.74 -0.50
CA ASP A 57 -5.90 7.51 -1.68
C ASP A 57 -7.11 8.31 -2.19
N LEU A 58 -8.30 7.69 -2.27
CA LEU A 58 -9.53 8.38 -2.65
C LEU A 58 -9.95 9.44 -1.62
N LYS A 59 -9.78 9.19 -0.32
CA LYS A 59 -10.03 10.22 0.72
C LYS A 59 -9.07 11.39 0.62
N ALA A 60 -7.79 11.13 0.37
CA ALA A 60 -6.80 12.18 0.14
C ALA A 60 -7.18 13.03 -1.08
N PHE A 61 -7.67 12.36 -2.13
CA PHE A 61 -8.16 13.02 -3.33
C PHE A 61 -9.42 13.88 -3.06
N GLN A 62 -10.40 13.35 -2.32
CA GLN A 62 -11.58 14.07 -1.87
C GLN A 62 -11.18 15.35 -1.12
N ASN A 63 -10.32 15.23 -0.12
CA ASN A 63 -9.83 16.36 0.67
C ASN A 63 -9.14 17.43 -0.19
N ALA A 64 -8.38 17.03 -1.20
CA ALA A 64 -7.72 17.95 -2.11
C ALA A 64 -8.73 18.74 -2.96
N LEU A 65 -9.78 18.08 -3.44
CA LEU A 65 -10.85 18.72 -4.21
C LEU A 65 -11.70 19.67 -3.38
N GLU A 66 -12.05 19.29 -2.15
CA GLU A 66 -12.82 20.16 -1.24
C GLU A 66 -12.01 21.40 -0.84
N GLN A 67 -10.70 21.25 -0.62
CA GLN A 67 -9.80 22.39 -0.40
C GLN A 67 -9.71 23.29 -1.64
N TYR A 68 -9.60 22.71 -2.83
CA TYR A 68 -9.62 23.47 -4.08
C TYR A 68 -10.93 24.23 -4.23
N TYR A 69 -12.07 23.58 -4.01
CA TYR A 69 -13.39 24.18 -4.10
C TYR A 69 -13.54 25.40 -3.19
N SER A 70 -13.07 25.27 -1.95
CA SER A 70 -13.08 26.34 -0.95
C SER A 70 -12.20 27.53 -1.35
N ALA A 71 -11.09 27.28 -2.05
CA ALA A 71 -10.15 28.31 -2.50
C ALA A 71 -10.50 28.93 -3.86
N ASN A 72 -11.30 28.25 -4.70
CA ASN A 72 -11.56 28.63 -6.09
C ASN A 72 -13.05 28.91 -6.32
N SER A 73 -13.59 29.87 -5.56
CA SER A 73 -14.93 30.42 -5.78
C SER A 73 -16.04 29.35 -5.88
N ALA A 74 -15.98 28.33 -5.03
CA ALA A 74 -16.96 27.25 -4.99
C ALA A 74 -17.06 26.49 -6.32
N SER A 75 -15.92 26.21 -6.95
CA SER A 75 -15.84 25.45 -8.19
C SER A 75 -14.71 24.40 -8.17
N TYR A 76 -15.01 23.21 -8.69
CA TYR A 76 -14.02 22.15 -8.92
C TYR A 76 -13.21 22.41 -10.19
N PRO A 77 -11.97 21.89 -10.28
CA PRO A 77 -11.12 22.17 -11.43
C PRO A 77 -11.69 21.57 -12.71
N ALA A 78 -11.54 22.30 -13.82
CA ALA A 78 -11.96 21.84 -15.14
C ALA A 78 -10.92 20.84 -15.69
N GLY A 79 -11.38 19.65 -16.09
CA GLY A 79 -10.51 18.54 -16.51
C GLY A 79 -10.54 17.42 -15.47
N GLY A 80 -10.87 16.20 -15.92
CA GLY A 80 -11.02 15.04 -15.06
C GLY A 80 -9.73 14.57 -14.39
N TYR A 81 -9.84 13.44 -13.70
CA TYR A 81 -8.70 12.75 -13.11
C TYR A 81 -7.77 12.18 -14.20
N PRO A 82 -6.44 12.10 -14.00
CA PRO A 82 -5.59 12.70 -12.96
C PRO A 82 -4.96 14.02 -13.41
N ASN A 83 -5.20 14.47 -14.64
CA ASN A 83 -4.53 15.64 -15.22
C ASN A 83 -5.19 16.94 -14.74
N ASN A 84 -5.33 17.07 -13.43
CA ASN A 84 -5.63 18.33 -12.79
C ASN A 84 -4.32 18.98 -12.38
N GLY A 85 -3.63 19.59 -13.35
CA GLY A 85 -2.52 20.51 -13.04
C GLY A 85 -2.93 21.60 -12.05
N ALA A 86 -4.23 21.86 -11.90
CA ALA A 86 -4.81 22.75 -10.90
C ALA A 86 -4.74 22.23 -9.44
N LEU A 87 -4.72 20.90 -9.23
CA LEU A 87 -4.59 20.31 -7.88
C LEU A 87 -3.13 20.20 -7.44
N GLN A 88 -2.19 20.24 -8.38
CA GLN A 88 -0.78 20.05 -8.11
C GLN A 88 0.02 21.34 -8.28
N PRO A 89 1.09 21.56 -7.49
CA PRO A 89 1.50 20.78 -6.32
C PRO A 89 0.71 21.14 -5.05
N THR A 90 -0.17 22.15 -5.11
CA THR A 90 -0.74 22.82 -3.93
C THR A 90 -1.60 21.91 -3.05
N TYR A 91 -2.49 21.11 -3.65
CA TYR A 91 -3.45 20.26 -2.92
C TYR A 91 -3.06 18.78 -2.97
N LEU A 92 -2.25 18.38 -3.96
CA LEU A 92 -1.66 17.05 -4.13
C LEU A 92 -0.15 17.18 -4.40
N PRO A 93 0.67 17.37 -3.35
CA PRO A 93 2.11 17.61 -3.50
C PRO A 93 2.87 16.42 -4.07
N ASN A 94 2.37 15.20 -3.91
CA ASN A 94 3.05 13.96 -4.28
C ASN A 94 2.53 13.33 -5.59
N GLY A 95 1.69 14.01 -6.36
CA GLY A 95 0.98 13.35 -7.46
C GLY A 95 -0.47 13.04 -7.12
N ALA A 96 -1.25 12.85 -8.17
CA ALA A 96 -2.50 12.12 -8.06
C ALA A 96 -2.20 10.64 -7.73
N PRO A 97 -2.86 10.04 -6.72
CA PRO A 97 -2.52 8.69 -6.26
C PRO A 97 -2.88 7.61 -7.28
N LEU A 98 -2.00 6.64 -7.48
CA LEU A 98 -2.20 5.55 -8.45
C LEU A 98 -2.51 4.24 -7.72
N ASP A 99 -3.25 3.37 -8.39
CA ASP A 99 -3.59 2.05 -7.88
C ASP A 99 -2.31 1.27 -7.48
N PRO A 100 -2.22 0.71 -6.26
CA PRO A 100 -1.00 0.09 -5.77
C PRO A 100 -0.62 -1.22 -6.48
N LYS A 101 -1.49 -1.79 -7.31
CA LYS A 101 -1.25 -3.05 -8.04
C LYS A 101 -0.99 -2.82 -9.51
N SER A 102 -1.83 -2.03 -10.17
CA SER A 102 -1.72 -1.77 -11.62
C SER A 102 -0.97 -0.48 -11.95
N SER A 103 -0.70 0.38 -10.97
CA SER A 103 -0.23 1.77 -11.18
C SER A 103 -1.15 2.58 -12.11
N CYS A 104 -2.39 2.12 -12.29
CA CYS A 104 -3.40 2.81 -13.06
C CYS A 104 -4.02 3.96 -12.28
N LYS A 105 -4.67 4.85 -13.03
CA LYS A 105 -5.49 5.93 -12.51
C LYS A 105 -6.78 5.38 -11.90
N TYR A 106 -7.31 6.04 -10.87
CA TYR A 106 -8.67 5.79 -10.41
C TYR A 106 -9.70 6.28 -11.43
N LYS A 107 -10.90 5.69 -11.41
CA LYS A 107 -11.94 5.96 -12.40
C LYS A 107 -12.73 7.20 -12.01
N ASP A 108 -12.80 8.18 -12.90
CA ASP A 108 -13.73 9.29 -12.80
C ASP A 108 -15.08 8.92 -13.43
N VAL A 109 -16.14 8.95 -12.63
CA VAL A 109 -17.51 8.63 -13.06
C VAL A 109 -18.24 9.89 -13.48
N THR A 110 -17.98 10.99 -12.79
CA THR A 110 -18.54 12.30 -13.09
C THR A 110 -17.49 13.34 -12.79
N TRP A 111 -17.32 14.30 -13.70
CA TRP A 111 -16.41 15.42 -13.50
C TRP A 111 -16.97 16.69 -14.12
N THR A 112 -17.38 17.61 -13.28
CA THR A 112 -17.88 18.92 -13.67
C THR A 112 -17.35 19.97 -12.71
N THR A 113 -17.56 21.24 -13.04
CA THR A 113 -17.18 22.36 -12.16
C THR A 113 -17.99 22.44 -10.87
N SER A 114 -19.09 21.67 -10.76
CA SER A 114 -20.02 21.70 -9.62
C SER A 114 -20.13 20.37 -8.88
N ALA A 115 -19.70 19.26 -9.48
CA ALA A 115 -19.76 17.94 -8.89
C ALA A 115 -18.67 17.03 -9.46
N TYR A 116 -18.18 16.11 -8.64
CA TYR A 116 -17.28 15.04 -9.05
C TYR A 116 -17.65 13.74 -8.36
N THR A 117 -17.28 12.62 -9.00
CA THR A 117 -17.34 11.28 -8.42
C THR A 117 -16.15 10.47 -8.93
N VAL A 118 -15.34 9.94 -8.02
CA VAL A 118 -14.16 9.12 -8.32
C VAL A 118 -14.27 7.80 -7.56
N CYS A 119 -14.02 6.69 -8.24
CA CYS A 119 -14.20 5.36 -7.69
C CYS A 119 -12.95 4.47 -7.87
N ALA A 120 -12.84 3.49 -6.98
CA ALA A 120 -11.87 2.40 -7.03
C ALA A 120 -12.60 1.07 -6.88
N ASP A 121 -12.13 0.05 -7.61
CA ASP A 121 -12.59 -1.32 -7.47
C ASP A 121 -11.76 -2.01 -6.37
N LEU A 122 -12.42 -2.70 -5.45
CA LEU A 122 -11.74 -3.39 -4.35
C LEU A 122 -11.44 -4.83 -4.73
N GLU A 123 -10.31 -5.36 -4.27
CA GLU A 123 -9.90 -6.74 -4.58
C GLU A 123 -10.66 -7.79 -3.76
N SER A 124 -11.44 -7.37 -2.76
CA SER A 124 -12.23 -8.23 -1.89
C SER A 124 -13.58 -8.66 -2.46
N ASP A 125 -14.17 -7.87 -3.37
CA ASP A 125 -15.61 -7.99 -3.69
C ASP A 125 -15.89 -8.59 -5.09
N GLY A 126 -14.87 -8.77 -5.93
CA GLY A 126 -15.02 -9.37 -7.26
C GLY A 126 -13.73 -9.45 -8.07
N THR A 127 -13.80 -10.02 -9.28
CA THR A 127 -12.64 -10.21 -10.18
C THR A 127 -12.08 -8.86 -10.63
N PHE A 128 -11.05 -8.40 -9.94
CA PHE A 128 -10.23 -7.25 -10.34
C PHE A 128 -9.52 -7.56 -11.68
N ILE A 129 -10.07 -7.08 -12.79
CA ILE A 129 -9.45 -7.17 -14.12
C ILE A 129 -9.02 -5.78 -14.56
N CYS A 130 -7.85 -5.33 -14.12
CA CYS A 130 -7.13 -4.28 -14.85
C CYS A 130 -6.30 -4.97 -15.92
N THR A 131 -6.66 -4.80 -17.20
CA THR A 131 -5.71 -5.14 -18.26
C THR A 131 -4.70 -3.99 -18.40
N PRO A 132 -3.39 -4.28 -18.55
CA PRO A 132 -2.34 -3.26 -18.52
C PRO A 132 -2.35 -2.30 -19.72
N THR A 133 -3.21 -2.52 -20.71
CA THR A 133 -3.19 -1.79 -21.98
C THR A 133 -4.11 -0.57 -22.01
N THR A 134 -5.16 -0.52 -21.20
CA THR A 134 -6.02 0.67 -21.03
C THR A 134 -6.65 0.63 -19.64
N CYS A 135 -6.27 1.55 -18.76
CA CYS A 135 -6.81 1.68 -17.40
C CYS A 135 -8.30 2.09 -17.35
N ASP A 136 -9.04 1.97 -18.46
CA ASP A 136 -10.30 2.69 -18.70
C ASP A 136 -11.55 1.82 -18.52
N THR A 137 -11.43 0.50 -18.38
CA THR A 137 -12.60 -0.36 -18.25
C THR A 137 -12.42 -1.46 -17.20
N CYS A 138 -12.46 -1.08 -15.94
CA CYS A 138 -12.98 -1.99 -14.92
C CYS A 138 -14.50 -2.09 -15.10
N ALA A 139 -15.00 -3.30 -15.37
CA ALA A 139 -16.43 -3.63 -15.35
C ALA A 139 -17.02 -3.37 -13.93
N PRO A 140 -18.35 -3.21 -13.78
CA PRO A 140 -18.98 -2.13 -12.99
C PRO A 140 -19.12 -2.40 -11.49
N GLN A 141 -18.05 -2.84 -10.81
CA GLN A 141 -18.05 -3.02 -9.36
C GLN A 141 -17.32 -1.83 -8.73
N GLN A 142 -17.88 -0.63 -8.92
CA GLN A 142 -17.42 0.63 -8.31
C GLN A 142 -17.65 0.56 -6.79
N ASP A 143 -16.92 -0.32 -6.11
CA ASP A 143 -17.17 -0.77 -4.74
C ASP A 143 -16.94 0.34 -3.72
N TYR A 144 -16.00 1.25 -4.02
CA TYR A 144 -15.74 2.41 -3.18
C TYR A 144 -15.61 3.68 -4.02
N CYS A 145 -16.51 4.62 -3.77
CA CYS A 145 -16.54 5.92 -4.43
C CYS A 145 -16.48 7.07 -3.41
N VAL A 146 -15.83 8.16 -3.81
CA VAL A 146 -15.90 9.45 -3.15
C VAL A 146 -16.52 10.46 -4.11
N SER A 147 -17.37 11.32 -3.60
CA SER A 147 -18.05 12.37 -4.37
C SER A 147 -17.95 13.72 -3.68
N SER A 148 -18.32 14.77 -4.42
CA SER A 148 -18.46 16.12 -3.88
C SER A 148 -19.37 16.15 -2.65
N LEU A 149 -18.99 16.95 -1.65
CA LEU A 149 -19.74 17.09 -0.39
C LEU A 149 -20.82 18.18 -0.40
N GLN A 150 -20.86 18.99 -1.47
CA GLN A 150 -21.77 20.12 -1.63
C GLN A 150 -23.08 19.71 -2.32
#